data_AF-A0A7V9TGF1-F1
#
_entry.id   AF-A0A7V9TGF1-F1
#
_cell.length_a   1.000
_cell.length_b   1.000
_cell.length_c   1.000
_cell.angle_alpha   90.00
_cell.angle_beta   90.00
_cell.angle_gamma   90.00
#
_symmetry.space_group_name_H-M   'P 1'
#
loop_
_entity.id
_entity.type
_entity.pdbx_description
1 polymer ?
#
loop_
_entity_poly.entity_id
_entity_poly.type
_entity_poly.pdbx_seq_one_letter_code
_entity_poly.pdbx_strand_id
1 'polypeptide(L)' 'MTGFQTYLVGFIILIVGLAVAAYLLGAPPVWIAVGLIIMIGLGIMAATRHDDSNTR' A
#
# COMPACT_ATOMS: atom_id res chain seq x y z
N MET A 1 -11.09 14.35 7.38
CA MET A 1 -10.48 13.06 6.95
C MET A 1 -9.70 12.57 8.15
N THR A 2 -10.01 11.39 8.67
CA THR A 2 -9.27 10.85 9.82
C THR A 2 -7.83 10.56 9.39
N GLY A 3 -6.85 10.62 10.30
CA GLY A 3 -5.44 10.39 9.95
C GLY A 3 -5.20 9.04 9.23
N PHE A 4 -6.03 8.04 9.56
CA PHE A 4 -6.07 6.75 8.88
C PHE A 4 -6.45 6.86 7.39
N GLN A 5 -7.43 7.69 7.05
CA GLN A 5 -7.87 7.93 5.68
C GLN A 5 -6.76 8.57 4.84
N THR A 6 -6.02 9.52 5.42
CA THR A 6 -4.85 10.13 4.78
C THR A 6 -3.71 9.14 4.60
N TYR A 7 -3.47 8.26 5.57
CA TYR A 7 -2.49 7.16 5.46
C TYR A 7 -2.85 6.21 4.30
N LEU A 8 -4.10 5.76 4.20
CA LEU A 8 -4.56 4.91 3.10
C LEU A 8 -4.37 5.57 1.74
N VAL A 9 -4.72 6.86 1.61
CA VAL A 9 -4.53 7.61 0.37
C VAL A 9 -3.04 7.69 0.00
N GLY A 10 -2.16 8.03 0.95
CA GLY A 10 -0.72 8.05 0.73
C GLY A 10 -0.16 6.68 0.35
N PHE A 11 -0.68 5.62 0.96
CA PHE A 11 -0.26 4.25 0.71
C PHE A 11 -0.64 3.77 -0.70
N ILE A 12 -1.84 4.13 -1.17
CA ILE A 12 -2.27 3.84 -2.55
C ILE A 12 -1.39 4.58 -3.57
N ILE A 13 -1.09 5.85 -3.31
CA ILE A 13 -0.19 6.65 -4.17
C ILE A 13 1.20 6.00 -4.24
N LEU A 14 1.72 5.53 -3.11
CA LEU A 14 3.01 4.84 -3.04
C LEU A 14 3.02 3.54 -3.86
N ILE A 15 1.95 2.74 -3.76
CA ILE A 15 1.79 1.51 -4.55
C ILE A 15 1.77 1.81 -6.05
N VAL A 16 0.96 2.78 -6.48
CA VAL A 16 0.84 3.15 -7.90
C VAL A 16 2.16 3.70 -8.43
N GLY A 17 2.84 4.56 -7.68
CA GLY A 17 4.14 5.11 -8.05
C GLY A 17 5.21 4.04 -8.20
N LEU A 18 5.25 3.06 -7.30
CA LEU A 18 6.19 1.95 -7.38
C LEU A 18 5.91 1.03 -8.57
N ALA A 19 4.62 0.73 -8.84
CA ALA A 19 4.23 -0.08 -10.00
C ALA A 19 4.62 0.59 -11.32
N VAL A 20 4.41 1.90 -11.44
CA VAL A 20 4.81 2.69 -12.61
C VAL A 20 6.33 2.73 -12.73
N ALA A 21 7.07 2.97 -11.65
CA ALA A 21 8.54 2.97 -11.68
C ALA A 21 9.10 1.61 -12.11
N ALA A 22 8.56 0.50 -11.58
CA ALA A 22 8.98 -0.84 -11.95
C ALA A 22 8.65 -1.19 -13.41
N TYR A 23 7.52 -0.69 -13.91
CA TYR A 23 7.16 -0.82 -15.32
C TYR A 23 8.13 -0.05 -16.24
N LEU A 24 8.48 1.19 -15.89
CA LEU A 24 9.47 1.97 -16.64
C LEU A 24 10.89 1.37 -16.59
N LEU A 25 11.24 0.68 -15.50
CA LEU A 25 12.52 -0.01 -15.35
C LEU A 25 12.59 -1.32 -16.19
N GLY A 26 11.48 -1.73 -16.81
CA GLY A 26 11.42 -2.96 -17.60
C GLY A 26 11.34 -4.23 -16.77
N ALA A 27 10.90 -4.14 -15.51
CA ALA A 27 10.72 -5.32 -14.66
C ALA A 27 9.61 -6.22 -15.23
N PRO A 28 9.74 -7.56 -15.16
CA PRO A 28 8.71 -8.46 -15.67
C PRO A 28 7.37 -8.22 -14.95
N PRO A 29 6.23 -8.13 -15.68
CA PRO A 29 4.93 -7.79 -15.10
C PRO A 29 4.48 -8.71 -13.95
N VAL A 30 4.89 -9.98 -13.99
CA VAL A 30 4.63 -10.97 -12.94
C VAL A 30 5.22 -10.51 -11.59
N TRP A 31 6.44 -9.97 -11.58
CA TRP A 31 7.09 -9.52 -10.35
C TRP A 31 6.49 -8.21 -9.82
N ILE A 32 6.01 -7.34 -10.71
CA ILE A 32 5.28 -6.13 -10.33
C ILE A 32 3.96 -6.51 -9.64
N ALA A 33 3.24 -7.49 -10.17
CA ALA A 33 2.01 -8.01 -9.57
C ALA A 33 2.25 -8.65 -8.20
N VAL A 34 3.33 -9.43 -8.04
CA VAL A 34 3.72 -10.00 -6.74
C VAL A 34 4.02 -8.88 -5.71
N GLY A 35 4.76 -7.85 -6.11
CA GLY A 35 5.04 -6.68 -5.26
C GLY A 35 3.77 -5.95 -4.82
N LEU A 36 2.84 -5.74 -5.77
CA LEU A 36 1.52 -5.16 -5.50
C LEU A 36 0.73 -5.95 -4.46
N ILE A 37 0.67 -7.29 -4.60
CA ILE A 37 -0.05 -8.16 -3.66
C ILE A 37 0.53 -8.05 -2.24
N ILE A 38 1.87 -8.05 -2.12
CA ILE A 38 2.55 -7.92 -0.83
C ILE A 38 2.24 -6.55 -0.20
N MET A 39 2.30 -5.47 -0.97
CA MET A 39 1.98 -4.14 -0.46
C MET A 39 0.52 -4.02 -0.02
N ILE A 40 -0.43 -4.57 -0.77
CA ILE A 40 -1.84 -4.58 -0.35
C ILE A 40 -1.99 -5.29 1.00
N GLY A 41 -1.33 -6.43 1.20
CA GLY A 41 -1.31 -7.13 2.49
C GLY A 41 -0.74 -6.29 3.63
N LEU A 42 0.34 -5.55 3.39
CA LEU A 42 0.92 -4.61 4.36
C LEU A 42 -0.03 -3.46 4.70
N GLY A 43 -0.74 -2.93 3.71
CA GLY A 43 -1.73 -1.87 3.90
C GLY A 43 -2.91 -2.31 4.74
N ILE A 44 -3.42 -3.52 4.51
CA ILE A 44 -4.50 -4.12 5.31
C ILE A 44 -4.04 -4.34 6.75
N MET A 45 -2.84 -4.92 6.95
CA MET A 45 -2.29 -5.07 8.30
C MET A 45 -2.08 -3.72 8.99
N ALA A 46 -1.71 -2.66 8.27
CA ALA A 46 -1.57 -1.31 8.83
C ALA A 46 -2.91 -0.68 9.24
N ALA A 47 -3.98 -1.00 8.52
CA ALA A 47 -5.33 -0.57 8.86
C ALA A 47 -5.81 -1.12 10.20
N THR A 48 -5.66 -2.42 10.43
CA THR A 48 -6.19 -3.07 11.64
C THR A 48 -5.54 -2.56 12.93
N ARG A 49 -4.25 -2.17 12.90
CA ARG A 49 -3.52 -1.67 14.09
C ARG A 49 -4.00 -0.30 14.57
N HIS A 50 -4.72 0.44 13.72
CA HIS A 50 -5.32 1.72 14.13
C HIS A 50 -6.64 1.53 14.87
N ASP A 51 -7.32 0.40 14.71
CA ASP A 51 -8.57 0.11 15.41
C ASP A 51 -8.34 -0.23 16.89
N ASP A 52 -7.15 -0.75 17.23
CA ASP A 52 -6.78 -1.16 18.59
C ASP A 52 -6.48 0.01 19.54
N SER A 53 -6.16 1.21 19.02
CA SER A 53 -5.80 2.37 19.84
C SER A 53 -6.99 3.24 20.25
N ASN A 54 -8.15 3.07 19.61
CA ASN A 54 -9.36 3.86 19.89
C ASN A 54 -10.25 3.24 21.01
N THR A 55 -9.86 2.09 21.56
CA THR A 55 -10.58 1.39 22.65
C THR A 55 -9.92 1.57 24.03
N ARG A 56 -9.00 2.53 24.21
CA ARG A 56 -8.42 2.88 25.51
C ARG A 56 -8.47 4.37 25.80
#